data_AF-A0A4Z0GDN9-F1
#
_entry.id   AF-A0A4Z0GDN9-F1
#
_cell.length_a   1.000
_cell.length_b   1.000
_cell.length_c   1.000
_cell.angle_alpha   90.00
_cell.angle_beta   90.00
_cell.angle_gamma   90.00
#
_symmetry.space_group_name_H-M   'P 1'
#
loop_
_entity.id
_entity.type
_entity.pdbx_description
1 polymer ?
#
loop_
_entity_poly.entity_id
_entity_poly.type
_entity_poly.pdbx_seq_one_letter_code
_entity_poly.pdbx_strand_id
1 'polypeptide(L)'
;GRIAACQLADWVTPLPEGVLLGRGRLGDGSIDLRGFREQVTAAGYRGPIEVEIFNPALWARDGTEVLAEVIERYRAHVLTPTPHD
;
A
#
# COMPACT_ATOMS: atom_id res chain seq x y z
N GLY A 1 18.41 -12.28 -0.66
CA GLY A 1 17.20 -12.91 -1.22
C GLY A 1 17.08 -12.59 -2.71
N ARG A 2 16.03 -13.04 -3.40
CA ARG A 2 15.75 -12.73 -4.82
C ARG A 2 14.82 -11.52 -5.03
N ILE A 3 14.27 -10.97 -3.95
CA ILE A 3 13.36 -9.82 -3.99
C ILE A 3 14.22 -8.55 -3.98
N ALA A 4 14.14 -7.75 -5.04
CA ALA A 4 14.86 -6.49 -5.17
C ALA A 4 14.07 -5.30 -4.58
N ALA A 5 12.75 -5.30 -4.74
CA ALA A 5 11.84 -4.27 -4.25
C ALA A 5 10.49 -4.89 -3.85
N CYS A 6 9.75 -4.18 -2.99
CA CYS A 6 8.38 -4.51 -2.64
C CYS A 6 7.54 -3.22 -2.66
N GLN A 7 6.57 -3.17 -3.56
CA GLN A 7 5.65 -2.06 -3.73
C GLN A 7 4.23 -2.51 -3.36
N LEU A 8 3.50 -1.64 -2.65
CA LEU A 8 2.12 -1.88 -2.22
C LEU A 8 1.18 -0.82 -2.80
N ALA A 9 0.03 -1.31 -3.23
CA ALA A 9 -1.20 -0.59 -3.55
C ALA A 9 -2.36 -1.55 -3.27
N ASP A 10 -3.60 -1.11 -3.44
CA ASP A 10 -4.77 -1.98 -3.23
C ASP A 10 -5.55 -2.24 -4.52
N TRP A 11 -6.34 -3.32 -4.50
CA TRP A 11 -7.19 -3.74 -5.61
C TRP A 11 -8.66 -3.46 -5.26
N VAL A 12 -9.23 -2.46 -5.93
CA VAL A 12 -10.63 -2.03 -5.71
C VAL A 12 -11.52 -2.60 -6.80
N THR A 13 -12.72 -3.05 -6.43
CA THR A 13 -13.74 -3.55 -7.36
C THR A 13 -15.05 -2.77 -7.26
N PRO A 14 -15.76 -2.50 -8.38
CA PRO A 14 -15.33 -2.76 -9.76
C PRO A 14 -14.09 -1.94 -10.12
N LEU A 15 -13.27 -2.46 -11.04
CA LEU A 15 -12.05 -1.75 -11.45
C LEU A 15 -12.42 -0.36 -12.00
N PRO A 16 -11.77 0.72 -11.53
CA PRO A 16 -11.89 2.02 -12.16
C PRO A 16 -11.48 1.94 -13.63
N GLU A 17 -11.95 2.89 -14.45
CA GLU A 17 -11.68 2.91 -15.89
C GLU A 17 -10.16 2.94 -16.17
N GLY A 18 -9.59 1.77 -16.48
CA GLY A 18 -8.16 1.57 -16.73
C GLY A 18 -7.39 0.91 -15.58
N VAL A 19 -6.68 -0.18 -15.89
CA VAL A 19 -5.87 -0.96 -14.93
C VAL A 19 -4.63 -0.21 -14.40
N LEU A 20 -4.17 0.81 -15.13
CA LEU A 20 -2.97 1.57 -14.75
C LEU A 20 -3.26 2.62 -13.68
N LEU A 21 -4.34 3.41 -13.87
CA LEU A 21 -4.66 4.60 -13.08
C LEU A 21 -5.73 4.35 -12.01
N GLY A 22 -6.17 3.09 -11.87
CA GLY A 22 -7.22 2.67 -10.95
C GLY A 22 -6.70 2.04 -9.65
N ARG A 23 -5.42 2.25 -9.28
CA ARG A 23 -4.87 1.65 -8.07
C ARG A 23 -5.55 2.22 -6.83
N GLY A 24 -5.95 1.34 -5.91
CA GLY A 24 -6.55 1.70 -4.64
C GLY A 24 -5.54 2.21 -3.63
N ARG A 25 -6.00 3.07 -2.72
CA ARG A 25 -5.27 3.36 -1.49
C ARG A 25 -5.27 2.13 -0.60
N LEU A 26 -4.25 2.02 0.25
CA LEU A 26 -4.11 0.91 1.19
C LEU A 26 -5.37 0.81 2.08
N GLY A 27 -6.04 -0.33 2.06
CA GLY A 27 -7.24 -0.61 2.85
C GLY A 27 -8.57 -0.27 2.17
N ASP A 28 -8.56 0.34 0.97
CA ASP A 28 -9.79 0.57 0.20
C ASP A 28 -10.24 -0.69 -0.57
N GLY A 29 -9.36 -1.68 -0.74
CA GLY A 29 -9.57 -2.83 -1.60
C GLY A 29 -9.57 -4.17 -0.86
N SER A 30 -9.24 -5.23 -1.60
CA SER A 30 -9.32 -6.61 -1.12
C SER A 30 -7.98 -7.29 -0.87
N ILE A 31 -6.85 -6.58 -0.98
CA ILE A 31 -5.53 -7.18 -0.75
C ILE A 31 -5.24 -7.27 0.76
N ASP A 32 -4.82 -8.46 1.23
CA ASP A 32 -4.22 -8.60 2.56
C ASP A 32 -2.78 -8.06 2.56
N LEU A 33 -2.65 -6.75 2.74
CA LEU A 33 -1.38 -6.04 2.66
C LEU A 33 -0.40 -6.48 3.77
N ARG A 34 -0.92 -6.76 4.96
CA ARG A 34 -0.11 -7.26 6.09
C ARG A 34 0.44 -8.65 5.79
N GLY A 35 -0.40 -9.56 5.31
CA GLY A 35 0.02 -10.90 4.91
C GLY A 35 1.08 -10.86 3.82
N PHE A 36 0.93 -10.00 2.81
CA PHE A 36 1.95 -9.81 1.76
C PHE A 36 3.28 -9.31 2.33
N ARG A 37 3.26 -8.31 3.22
CA ARG A 37 4.47 -7.82 3.90
C ARG A 37 5.16 -8.93 4.68
N GLU A 38 4.40 -9.73 5.42
CA GLU A 38 4.93 -10.84 6.22
C GLU A 38 5.57 -11.91 5.34
N GLN A 39 4.95 -12.26 4.21
CA GLN A 39 5.51 -13.21 3.23
C GLN A 39 6.82 -12.70 2.62
N VAL A 40 6.87 -11.43 2.22
CA VAL A 40 8.09 -10.81 1.67
C VAL A 40 9.21 -10.78 2.72
N THR A 41 8.87 -10.50 3.98
CA THR A 41 9.80 -10.54 5.10
C THR A 41 10.31 -11.96 5.36
N ALA A 42 9.42 -12.97 5.34
CA ALA A 42 9.76 -14.38 5.50
C ALA A 42 10.66 -14.89 4.36
N ALA A 43 10.50 -14.37 3.13
CA ALA A 43 11.37 -14.65 2.00
C ALA A 43 12.76 -13.98 2.09
N GLY A 44 13.06 -13.27 3.20
CA GLY A 44 14.36 -12.70 3.48
C GLY A 44 14.56 -11.28 2.94
N TYR A 45 13.51 -10.59 2.50
CA TYR A 45 13.59 -9.18 2.18
C TYR A 45 13.68 -8.34 3.46
N ARG A 46 14.56 -7.33 3.46
CA ARG A 46 14.78 -6.40 4.59
C ARG A 46 14.83 -4.94 4.14
N GLY A 47 14.54 -4.68 2.86
CA GLY A 47 14.51 -3.33 2.30
C GLY A 47 13.21 -2.59 2.62
N PRO A 48 13.08 -1.34 2.13
CA PRO A 48 11.88 -0.54 2.33
C PRO A 48 10.66 -1.16 1.63
N ILE A 49 9.47 -0.92 2.19
CA ILE A 49 8.20 -1.16 1.51
C ILE A 49 7.76 0.17 0.91
N GLU A 50 7.58 0.21 -0.39
CA GLU A 50 7.18 1.40 -1.12
C GLU A 50 5.67 1.41 -1.35
N VAL A 51 5.01 2.55 -1.16
CA VAL A 51 3.60 2.71 -1.52
C VAL A 51 3.53 3.38 -2.89
N GLU A 52 3.06 2.66 -3.91
CA GLU A 52 3.04 3.12 -5.30
C GLU A 52 1.61 3.12 -5.87
N ILE A 53 0.96 4.28 -5.84
CA ILE A 53 -0.44 4.43 -6.26
C ILE A 53 -0.52 5.39 -7.45
N PHE A 54 -0.98 4.88 -8.58
CA PHE A 54 -1.36 5.70 -9.73
C PHE A 54 -2.86 5.92 -9.68
N ASN A 55 -3.26 7.15 -9.33
CA ASN A 55 -4.65 7.53 -9.15
C ASN A 55 -4.82 9.06 -9.35
N PRO A 56 -5.49 9.50 -10.45
CA PRO A 56 -5.68 10.92 -10.74
C PRO A 56 -6.41 11.70 -9.65
N ALA A 57 -7.31 11.05 -8.89
CA ALA A 57 -8.01 11.70 -7.79
C ALA A 57 -7.08 12.01 -6.61
N LEU A 58 -6.02 11.21 -6.40
CA LEU A 58 -4.97 11.53 -5.43
C LEU A 58 -4.07 12.65 -5.93
N TRP A 59 -3.70 12.64 -7.21
CA TRP A 59 -2.84 13.67 -7.80
C TRP A 59 -3.48 15.07 -7.80
N ALA A 60 -4.81 15.13 -7.80
CA ALA A 60 -5.57 16.38 -7.74
C ALA A 60 -5.64 17.00 -6.33
N ARG A 61 -5.16 16.31 -5.29
CA ARG A 61 -5.18 16.75 -3.89
C ARG A 61 -3.84 17.35 -3.46
N ASP A 62 -3.82 18.03 -2.31
CA ASP A 62 -2.57 18.48 -1.70
C ASP A 62 -1.66 17.28 -1.34
N GLY A 63 -0.40 17.34 -1.77
CA GLY A 63 0.54 16.24 -1.60
C GLY A 63 0.91 15.94 -0.14
N THR A 64 0.88 16.95 0.73
CA THR A 64 1.18 16.79 2.17
C THR A 64 0.05 16.04 2.86
N GLU A 65 -1.20 16.41 2.53
CA GLU A 65 -2.39 15.70 3.02
C GLU A 65 -2.41 14.25 2.54
N VAL A 66 -2.11 14.02 1.26
CA VAL A 66 -2.04 12.66 0.69
C VAL A 66 -0.94 11.83 1.37
N LEU A 67 0.23 12.42 1.59
CA LEU A 67 1.33 11.72 2.28
C LEU A 67 0.96 11.36 3.73
N ALA A 68 0.34 12.28 4.46
CA ALA A 68 -0.12 12.01 5.83
C ALA A 68 -1.13 10.85 5.85
N GLU A 69 -2.12 10.86 4.95
CA GLU A 69 -3.11 9.77 4.82
C GLU A 69 -2.44 8.44 4.46
N VAL A 70 -1.45 8.43 3.56
CA VAL A 70 -0.71 7.22 3.20
C VAL A 70 0.03 6.64 4.40
N ILE A 71 0.65 7.49 5.23
CA ILE A 71 1.35 7.04 6.45
C ILE A 71 0.36 6.43 7.45
N GLU A 72 -0.79 7.07 7.67
CA GLU A 72 -1.84 6.56 8.56
C GLU A 72 -2.36 5.20 8.09
N ARG A 73 -2.70 5.09 6.80
CA ARG A 73 -3.17 3.84 6.20
C ARG A 73 -2.10 2.76 6.21
N TYR A 74 -0.83 3.10 6.01
CA TYR A 74 0.27 2.15 6.11
C TYR A 74 0.37 1.57 7.53
N ARG A 75 0.25 2.40 8.57
CA ARG A 75 0.22 1.93 9.96
C ARG A 75 -0.97 1.01 10.22
N ALA A 76 -2.16 1.38 9.74
CA ALA A 76 -3.39 0.61 9.97
C ALA A 76 -3.44 -0.74 9.24
N HIS A 77 -2.99 -0.78 7.99
CA HIS A 77 -3.23 -1.92 7.09
C HIS A 77 -1.98 -2.75 6.77
N VAL A 78 -0.77 -2.21 6.97
CA VAL A 78 0.49 -2.87 6.57
C VAL A 78 1.32 -3.29 7.77
N LEU A 79 1.43 -2.43 8.79
CA LEU A 79 2.14 -2.77 10.01
C LEU A 79 1.35 -3.78 10.84
N THR A 80 2.09 -4.66 11.53
CA THR A 80 1.54 -5.48 12.60
C THR A 80 1.31 -4.56 13.80
N PRO A 81 0.08 -4.44 14.33
CA PRO A 81 -0.17 -3.63 15.52
C PRO A 81 0.71 -4.10 16.66
N THR A 82 1.36 -3.18 17.37
CA THR A 82 2.00 -3.57 18.63
C THR A 82 0.95 -3.62 19.75
N PRO A 83 1.15 -4.42 20.82
CA PRO A 83 0.16 -4.55 21.90
C PRO A 83 -0.19 -3.25 22.64
N HIS A 84 0.45 -2.13 22.31
CA HIS A 84 0.33 -0.84 22.98
C HIS A 84 -0.09 0.31 22.04
N ASP A 85 -0.39 0.01 20.77
CA ASP A 85 -0.99 0.98 19.82
C ASP A 85 -2.50 1.16 20.06
#